data_AF-A0A9Q0L5J3-F1
#
_entry.id   AF-A0A9Q0L5J3-F1
#
_cell.length_a   1.000
_cell.length_b   1.000
_cell.length_c   1.000
_cell.angle_alpha   90.00
_cell.angle_beta   90.00
_cell.angle_gamma   90.00
#
_symmetry.space_group_name_H-M   'P 1'
#
loop_
_entity.id
_entity.type
_entity.pdbx_description
1 polymer ?
#
loop_
_entity_poly.entity_id
_entity_poly.type
_entity_poly.pdbx_seq_one_letter_code
_entity_poly.pdbx_strand_id
1 'polypeptide(L)'
;MKIFVFDQTNKVKKSFQIQPNDFISKLKSQILEKFKLKSIKNVEIILIFSGRQLEDDLKLNDYEIKKGSVIQMISRTKMPQIEIQIQNQNQNQNQNQNQNQNQIQNQNQIQNQNQNQNQNQNQNQNQNQNQIENQNQNQIENQIENQNQNQNQIENQNQNQNQIQIQIQNQIQNQIENQIENQIQNQIQIENQNQIFGFEFIEVNQNYEKISEKANLISKNQNENYEKNQIENQNQNQNLEQEKKLQKQLENKKKEKLNIKKKRNY
;
A
#
# COMPACT_ATOMS: atom_id res chain seq x y z
N MET A 1 48.07 74.90 84.75
CA MET A 1 48.98 73.83 84.29
C MET A 1 48.74 73.49 82.82
N LYS A 2 49.74 72.93 82.13
CA LYS A 2 49.62 72.48 80.72
C LYS A 2 49.48 70.97 80.67
N ILE A 3 48.44 70.48 80.02
CA ILE A 3 48.18 69.06 79.76
C ILE A 3 48.07 68.80 78.26
N PHE A 4 48.03 67.54 77.86
CA PHE A 4 47.90 67.14 76.46
C PHE A 4 46.77 66.15 76.25
N VAL A 5 46.07 66.26 75.13
CA VAL A 5 44.99 65.35 74.74
C VAL A 5 45.29 64.80 73.35
N PHE A 6 45.26 63.47 73.22
CA PHE A 6 45.26 62.78 71.94
C PHE A 6 43.85 62.72 71.35
N ASP A 7 43.74 62.87 70.04
CA ASP A 7 42.48 62.63 69.32
C ASP A 7 42.10 61.14 69.29
N GLN A 8 40.91 60.83 68.77
CA GLN A 8 40.39 59.45 68.68
C GLN A 8 41.26 58.50 67.84
N THR A 9 42.12 59.05 66.98
CA THR A 9 43.05 58.26 66.16
C THR A 9 44.43 58.10 66.79
N ASN A 10 44.66 58.70 67.97
CA ASN A 10 45.95 58.80 68.65
C ASN A 10 47.07 59.45 67.79
N LYS A 11 46.71 60.20 66.74
CA LYS A 11 47.67 60.84 65.81
C LYS A 11 47.90 62.31 66.13
N VAL A 12 46.90 63.01 66.68
CA VAL A 12 46.97 64.45 66.92
C VAL A 12 46.99 64.75 68.42
N LYS A 13 48.10 65.30 68.91
CA LYS A 13 48.26 65.76 70.30
C LYS A 13 48.08 67.26 70.39
N LYS A 14 47.06 67.74 71.12
CA LYS A 14 46.85 69.18 71.38
C LYS A 14 47.09 69.49 72.85
N SER A 15 47.68 70.66 73.12
CA SER A 15 47.87 71.12 74.49
C SER A 15 46.73 72.00 74.99
N PHE A 16 46.37 71.85 76.25
CA PHE A 16 45.33 72.62 76.94
C PHE A 16 45.90 73.25 78.21
N GLN A 17 45.52 74.50 78.46
CA GLN A 17 45.91 75.23 79.66
C GLN A 17 44.71 75.21 80.63
N ILE A 18 44.88 74.54 81.76
CA ILE A 18 43.79 74.26 82.70
C ILE A 18 44.28 74.31 84.14
N GLN A 19 43.42 74.51 85.13
CA GLN A 19 43.78 74.48 86.55
C GLN A 19 43.52 73.10 87.17
N PRO A 20 44.29 72.66 88.18
CA PRO A 20 44.04 71.39 88.87
C PRO A 20 42.63 71.27 89.45
N ASN A 21 42.05 72.40 89.88
CA ASN A 21 40.71 72.45 90.46
C ASN A 21 39.59 72.68 89.43
N ASP A 22 39.91 72.74 88.14
CA ASP A 22 38.88 72.76 87.09
C ASP A 22 38.18 71.39 86.99
N PHE A 23 36.92 71.40 86.58
CA PHE A 23 36.13 70.19 86.33
C PHE A 23 36.45 69.58 84.95
N ILE A 24 36.24 68.28 84.81
CA ILE A 24 36.38 67.56 83.54
C ILE A 24 35.41 68.10 82.47
N SER A 25 34.20 68.50 82.85
CA SER A 25 33.23 69.16 81.95
C SER A 25 33.80 70.39 81.23
N LYS A 26 34.61 71.20 81.95
CA LYS A 26 35.32 72.35 81.37
C LYS A 26 36.40 71.92 80.38
N LEU A 27 37.15 70.85 80.68
CA LEU A 27 38.13 70.29 79.76
C LEU A 27 37.46 69.75 78.48
N LYS A 28 36.37 68.97 78.59
CA LYS A 28 35.60 68.47 77.44
C LYS A 28 35.08 69.61 76.58
N SER A 29 34.60 70.70 77.18
CA SER A 29 34.15 71.89 76.47
C SER A 29 35.28 72.54 75.65
N GLN A 30 36.46 72.71 76.24
CA GLN A 30 37.63 73.24 75.51
C GLN A 30 38.07 72.30 74.37
N ILE A 31 37.99 70.99 74.58
CA ILE A 31 38.32 69.99 73.56
C ILE A 31 37.33 70.09 72.38
N LEU A 32 36.03 70.13 72.64
CA LEU A 32 34.99 70.29 71.61
C LEU A 32 35.24 71.51 70.72
N GLU A 33 35.59 72.63 71.34
CA GLU A 33 35.90 73.87 70.63
C GLU A 33 37.20 73.75 69.82
N LYS A 34 38.30 73.32 70.47
CA LYS A 34 39.64 73.29 69.84
C LYS A 34 39.77 72.23 68.76
N PHE A 35 39.02 71.13 68.85
CA PHE A 35 38.93 70.12 67.80
C PHE A 35 37.84 70.41 66.76
N LYS A 36 37.15 71.55 66.84
CA LYS A 36 36.05 71.93 65.94
C LYS A 36 34.95 70.87 65.86
N LEU A 37 34.72 70.13 66.95
CA LEU A 37 33.71 69.07 67.02
C LEU A 37 32.31 69.64 67.34
N LYS A 38 32.23 70.90 67.76
CA LYS A 38 30.96 71.61 68.01
C LYS A 38 30.05 71.72 66.78
N SER A 39 30.61 71.70 65.56
CA SER A 39 29.82 71.72 64.32
C SER A 39 29.14 70.39 64.00
N ILE A 40 29.59 69.30 64.63
CA ILE A 40 29.01 67.97 64.44
C ILE A 40 27.94 67.80 65.53
N LYS A 41 26.66 67.91 65.14
CA LYS A 41 25.54 67.65 66.04
C LYS A 41 25.64 66.21 66.58
N ASN A 42 25.34 66.02 67.86
CA ASN A 42 25.28 64.72 68.54
C ASN A 42 26.63 63.97 68.69
N VAL A 43 27.75 64.70 68.82
CA VAL A 43 29.03 64.10 69.23
C VAL A 43 29.13 64.04 70.75
N GLU A 44 29.41 62.84 71.24
CA GLU A 44 29.76 62.59 72.64
C GLU A 44 31.27 62.35 72.75
N ILE A 45 31.92 62.99 73.72
CA ILE A 45 33.36 62.84 73.98
C ILE A 45 33.58 62.13 75.31
N ILE A 46 34.38 61.07 75.26
CA ILE A 46 34.86 60.30 76.39
C ILE A 46 36.35 60.60 76.54
N LEU A 47 36.77 60.96 77.75
CA LEU A 47 38.18 61.18 78.10
C LEU A 47 38.68 60.04 78.98
N ILE A 48 39.88 59.55 78.71
CA ILE A 48 40.49 58.43 79.43
C ILE A 48 41.87 58.84 79.93
N PHE A 49 42.13 58.65 81.23
CA PHE A 49 43.44 58.85 81.86
C PHE A 49 43.76 57.68 82.79
N SER A 50 44.97 57.13 82.70
CA SER A 50 45.40 55.96 83.49
C SER A 50 44.40 54.78 83.45
N GLY A 51 43.77 54.56 82.29
CA GLY A 51 42.77 53.51 82.08
C GLY A 51 41.37 53.80 82.64
N ARG A 52 41.15 54.97 83.26
CA ARG A 52 39.85 55.37 83.81
C ARG A 52 39.17 56.42 82.94
N GLN A 53 37.87 56.25 82.71
CA GLN A 53 37.03 57.28 82.11
C GLN A 53 36.90 58.46 83.08
N LEU A 54 37.00 59.67 82.55
CA LEU A 54 36.86 60.90 83.31
C LEU A 54 35.40 61.37 83.29
N GLU A 55 34.84 61.45 84.50
CA GLU A 55 33.47 61.92 84.75
C GLU A 55 33.40 63.44 84.90
N ASP A 56 32.31 64.03 84.39
CA ASP A 56 32.16 65.48 84.18
C ASP A 56 32.14 66.31 85.47
N ASP A 57 31.64 65.71 86.56
CA ASP A 57 31.46 66.34 87.87
C ASP A 57 32.70 66.26 88.78
N LEU A 58 33.77 65.60 88.33
CA LEU A 58 35.02 65.48 89.07
C LEU A 58 36.07 66.50 88.60
N LYS A 59 37.01 66.84 89.47
CA LYS A 59 38.11 67.76 89.16
C LYS A 59 39.32 67.02 88.60
N LEU A 60 40.17 67.74 87.87
CA LEU A 60 41.41 67.15 87.33
C LEU A 60 42.33 66.60 88.43
N ASN A 61 42.39 67.28 89.58
CA ASN A 61 43.19 66.86 90.72
C ASN A 61 42.68 65.56 91.37
N ASP A 62 41.37 65.26 91.28
CA ASP A 62 40.78 64.03 91.82
C ASP A 62 41.29 62.79 91.06
N TYR A 63 41.73 62.97 89.81
CA TYR A 63 42.39 61.95 88.98
C TYR A 63 43.91 62.05 89.00
N GLU A 64 44.48 62.88 89.88
CA GLU A 64 45.93 63.14 89.95
C GLU A 64 46.54 63.63 88.63
N ILE A 65 45.76 64.33 87.81
CA ILE A 65 46.25 64.88 86.54
C ILE A 65 47.18 66.06 86.82
N LYS A 66 48.44 65.94 86.41
CA LYS A 66 49.50 66.92 86.66
C LYS A 66 49.93 67.62 85.37
N LYS A 67 50.78 68.64 85.52
CA LYS A 67 51.45 69.27 84.38
C LYS A 67 52.19 68.21 83.55
N GLY A 68 51.91 68.16 82.25
CA GLY A 68 52.51 67.20 81.33
C GLY A 68 51.72 65.92 81.12
N SER A 69 50.66 65.65 81.90
CA SER A 69 49.80 64.49 81.72
C SER A 69 49.19 64.43 80.32
N VAL A 70 49.00 63.20 79.83
CA VAL A 70 48.45 62.90 78.51
C VAL A 70 47.13 62.14 78.69
N ILE A 71 46.06 62.66 78.11
CA ILE A 71 44.70 62.11 78.17
C ILE A 71 44.31 61.62 76.78
N GLN A 72 43.68 60.45 76.69
CA GLN A 72 43.14 59.94 75.43
C GLN A 72 41.69 60.38 75.26
N MET A 73 41.34 60.85 74.07
CA MET A 73 39.96 61.21 73.70
C MET A 73 39.36 60.12 72.81
N ILE A 74 38.09 59.79 73.02
CA ILE A 74 37.26 59.00 72.10
C ILE A 74 36.02 59.84 71.79
N SER A 75 35.68 59.98 70.50
CA SER A 75 34.43 60.62 70.08
C SER A 75 33.50 59.61 69.42
N ARG A 76 32.20 59.72 69.70
CA ARG A 76 31.15 58.93 69.04
C ARG A 76 30.07 59.86 68.52
N THR A 77 29.68 59.67 67.26
CA THR A 77 28.56 60.40 66.65
C THR A 77 27.28 59.56 66.79
N LYS A 78 26.22 60.12 67.37
CA LYS A 78 24.89 59.48 67.38
C LYS A 78 24.15 59.90 66.10
N MET A 79 23.84 58.93 65.23
CA MET A 79 23.04 59.15 64.03
C MET A 79 21.64 59.66 64.42
N PRO A 80 21.10 60.70 63.76
CA PRO A 80 19.73 61.14 63.96
C PRO A 80 18.75 60.01 63.61
N GLN A 81 17.69 59.83 64.41
CA GLN A 81 16.67 58.79 64.18
C GLN A 81 15.99 58.90 62.81
N ILE A 82 15.93 60.10 62.24
CA ILE A 82 15.34 60.37 60.92
C ILE A 82 16.14 59.69 59.80
N GLU A 83 17.47 59.67 59.87
CA GLU A 83 18.32 59.06 58.83
C GLU A 83 18.18 57.53 58.84
N ILE A 84 18.00 56.93 60.01
CA ILE A 84 17.74 55.49 60.17
C ILE A 84 16.39 55.12 59.53
N GLN A 85 15.36 55.96 59.72
CA GLN A 85 14.04 55.72 59.13
C GLN A 85 14.06 55.79 57.59
N ILE A 86 14.75 56.77 57.02
CA ILE A 86 14.89 56.92 55.56
C ILE A 86 15.64 55.72 54.96
N GLN A 87 16.70 55.25 55.62
CA GLN A 87 17.46 54.10 55.15
C GLN A 87 16.61 52.82 55.13
N ASN A 88 15.79 52.61 56.16
CA ASN A 88 14.89 51.45 56.22
C ASN A 88 13.77 51.52 55.18
N GLN A 89 13.20 52.70 54.92
CA GLN A 89 12.18 52.87 53.88
C GLN A 89 12.72 52.53 52.48
N ASN A 90 13.92 53.01 52.14
CA ASN A 90 14.53 52.74 50.83
C ASN A 90 14.87 51.26 50.63
N GLN A 91 15.32 50.56 51.68
CA GLN A 91 15.57 49.11 51.60
C GLN A 91 14.29 48.31 51.33
N ASN A 92 13.20 48.64 52.01
CA ASN A 92 11.92 47.96 51.81
C ASN A 92 11.33 48.22 50.41
N GLN A 93 11.45 49.45 49.88
CA GLN A 93 10.98 49.76 48.53
C GLN A 93 11.72 48.96 47.46
N ASN A 94 13.06 48.86 47.54
CA ASN A 94 13.85 48.11 46.56
C ASN A 94 13.59 46.60 46.61
N GLN A 95 13.39 46.02 47.80
CA GLN A 95 13.07 44.60 47.92
C GLN A 95 11.70 44.28 47.32
N ASN A 96 10.67 45.09 47.59
CA ASN A 96 9.34 44.88 47.06
C ASN A 96 9.27 45.07 45.54
N GLN A 97 9.97 46.05 44.97
CA GLN A 97 9.98 46.26 43.52
C GLN A 97 10.62 45.07 42.78
N ASN A 98 11.78 44.58 43.25
CA ASN A 98 12.47 43.47 42.61
C ASN A 98 11.72 42.14 42.74
N GLN A 99 11.08 41.88 43.88
CA GLN A 99 10.29 40.66 44.05
C GLN A 99 9.06 40.65 43.15
N ASN A 100 8.31 41.76 43.07
CA ASN A 100 7.14 41.83 42.21
C ASN A 100 7.49 41.76 40.72
N GLN A 101 8.54 42.47 40.26
CA GLN A 101 8.94 42.40 38.85
C GLN A 101 9.33 40.98 38.44
N ASN A 102 10.15 40.30 39.23
CA ASN A 102 10.60 38.95 38.90
C ASN A 102 9.45 37.92 38.94
N GLN A 103 8.52 38.05 39.89
CA GLN A 103 7.36 37.15 39.95
C GLN A 103 6.42 37.35 38.75
N ILE A 104 6.07 38.60 38.41
CA ILE A 104 5.17 38.90 37.31
C ILE A 104 5.79 38.49 35.96
N GLN A 105 7.09 38.75 35.79
CA GLN A 105 7.79 38.41 34.54
C GLN A 105 7.88 36.89 34.34
N ASN A 106 8.21 36.12 35.39
CA ASN A 106 8.28 34.66 35.30
C ASN A 106 6.91 34.02 35.13
N GLN A 107 5.88 34.48 35.85
CA GLN A 107 4.52 33.93 35.68
C GLN A 107 4.01 34.18 34.26
N ASN A 108 4.15 35.40 33.73
CA ASN A 108 3.65 35.72 32.40
C ASN A 108 4.41 35.00 31.29
N GLN A 109 5.73 34.79 31.43
CA GLN A 109 6.50 34.01 30.45
C GLN A 109 6.11 32.54 30.45
N ILE A 110 6.09 31.90 31.63
CA ILE A 110 5.79 30.47 31.76
C ILE A 110 4.35 30.20 31.31
N GLN A 111 3.40 31.05 31.71
CA GLN A 111 2.00 30.87 31.36
C GLN A 111 1.75 31.07 29.86
N ASN A 112 2.30 32.13 29.24
CA ASN A 112 2.13 32.35 27.80
C ASN A 112 2.86 31.33 26.94
N GLN A 113 4.07 30.89 27.30
CA GLN A 113 4.79 29.87 26.53
C GLN A 113 4.08 28.51 26.64
N ASN A 114 3.76 28.06 27.85
CA ASN A 114 3.18 26.73 28.03
C ASN A 114 1.74 26.65 27.51
N GLN A 115 0.92 27.70 27.66
CA GLN A 115 -0.44 27.67 27.11
C GLN A 115 -0.43 27.78 25.59
N ASN A 116 0.29 28.75 25.00
CA ASN A 116 0.26 28.92 23.54
C ASN A 116 0.96 27.79 22.80
N GLN A 117 2.07 27.25 23.31
CA GLN A 117 2.74 26.13 22.63
C GLN A 117 1.93 24.84 22.77
N ASN A 118 1.50 24.45 23.97
CA ASN A 118 0.78 23.19 24.13
C ASN A 118 -0.61 23.21 23.52
N GLN A 119 -1.34 24.33 23.56
CA GLN A 119 -2.65 24.40 22.90
C GLN A 119 -2.50 24.43 21.38
N ASN A 120 -1.64 25.28 20.81
CA ASN A 120 -1.51 25.34 19.35
C ASN A 120 -0.88 24.08 18.76
N GLN A 121 0.15 23.49 19.39
CA GLN A 121 0.74 22.25 18.85
C GLN A 121 -0.22 21.08 18.98
N ASN A 122 -0.76 20.81 20.19
CA ASN A 122 -1.57 19.61 20.35
C ASN A 122 -2.92 19.71 19.65
N GLN A 123 -3.56 20.89 19.57
CA GLN A 123 -4.81 21.00 18.82
C GLN A 123 -4.56 21.01 17.32
N ASN A 124 -3.68 21.88 16.79
CA ASN A 124 -3.51 21.96 15.34
C ASN A 124 -2.83 20.73 14.74
N GLN A 125 -1.84 20.12 15.40
CA GLN A 125 -1.23 18.91 14.86
C GLN A 125 -2.17 17.72 15.00
N ASN A 126 -2.64 17.39 16.20
CA ASN A 126 -3.42 16.15 16.35
C ASN A 126 -4.80 16.23 15.70
N GLN A 127 -5.46 17.39 15.66
CA GLN A 127 -6.79 17.47 15.03
C GLN A 127 -6.68 17.54 13.51
N ASN A 128 -5.84 18.41 12.94
CA ASN A 128 -5.73 18.47 11.47
C ASN A 128 -5.08 17.23 10.90
N GLN A 129 -4.03 16.69 11.54
CA GLN A 129 -3.32 15.53 10.99
C GLN A 129 -4.20 14.29 11.05
N ASN A 130 -4.82 13.98 12.20
CA ASN A 130 -5.70 12.80 12.27
C ASN A 130 -6.98 12.93 11.45
N GLN A 131 -7.54 14.14 11.28
CA GLN A 131 -8.71 14.32 10.42
C GLN A 131 -8.34 14.23 8.95
N ILE A 132 -7.30 14.93 8.49
CA ILE A 132 -6.89 14.91 7.09
C ILE A 132 -6.43 13.52 6.69
N GLU A 133 -5.60 12.87 7.51
CA GLU A 133 -5.06 11.55 7.21
C GLU A 133 -6.16 10.49 7.26
N ASN A 134 -6.96 10.39 8.32
CA ASN A 134 -7.99 9.34 8.36
C ASN A 134 -9.17 9.59 7.41
N GLN A 135 -9.61 10.83 7.19
CA GLN A 135 -10.77 11.07 6.33
C GLN A 135 -10.38 11.02 4.86
N ASN A 136 -9.32 11.71 4.44
CA ASN A 136 -8.97 11.74 3.03
C ASN A 136 -8.36 10.41 2.59
N GLN A 137 -7.51 9.78 3.40
CA GLN A 137 -6.86 8.53 3.00
C GLN A 137 -7.88 7.40 2.90
N ASN A 138 -8.72 7.19 3.93
CA ASN A 138 -9.73 6.13 3.85
C ASN A 138 -10.80 6.39 2.79
N GLN A 139 -11.21 7.64 2.55
CA GLN A 139 -12.21 7.91 1.51
C GLN A 139 -11.64 7.75 0.11
N ILE A 140 -10.44 8.28 -0.14
CA ILE A 140 -9.78 8.17 -1.45
C ILE A 140 -9.41 6.71 -1.74
N GLU A 141 -8.83 6.02 -0.77
CA GLU A 141 -8.40 4.63 -0.93
C GLU A 141 -9.63 3.73 -1.14
N ASN A 142 -10.67 3.83 -0.31
CA ASN A 142 -11.87 3.02 -0.51
C ASN A 142 -12.64 3.36 -1.79
N GLN A 143 -12.69 4.63 -2.22
CA GLN A 143 -13.42 4.98 -3.45
C GLN A 143 -12.62 4.59 -4.70
N ILE A 144 -11.34 4.97 -4.77
CA ILE A 144 -10.51 4.70 -5.94
C ILE A 144 -10.25 3.20 -6.06
N GLU A 145 -9.95 2.51 -4.97
CA GLU A 145 -9.65 1.08 -5.02
C GLU A 145 -10.91 0.25 -5.32
N ASN A 146 -12.03 0.50 -4.64
CA ASN A 146 -13.25 -0.27 -4.93
C ASN A 146 -13.84 0.07 -6.29
N GLN A 147 -13.79 1.32 -6.76
CA GLN A 147 -14.28 1.64 -8.11
C GLN A 147 -13.35 1.07 -9.16
N ASN A 148 -12.04 1.33 -9.11
CA ASN A 148 -11.15 0.85 -10.17
C ASN A 148 -10.99 -0.66 -10.19
N GLN A 149 -10.94 -1.35 -9.04
CA GLN A 149 -10.81 -2.81 -9.02
C GLN A 149 -12.09 -3.49 -9.45
N ASN A 150 -13.25 -3.14 -8.87
CA ASN A 150 -14.50 -3.80 -9.25
C ASN A 150 -14.90 -3.46 -10.67
N GLN A 151 -14.76 -2.21 -11.10
CA GLN A 151 -15.17 -1.80 -12.44
C GLN A 151 -14.23 -2.41 -13.50
N ASN A 152 -12.90 -2.36 -13.32
CA ASN A 152 -12.01 -3.01 -14.28
C ASN A 152 -12.14 -4.54 -14.29
N GLN A 153 -12.30 -5.21 -13.14
CA GLN A 153 -12.45 -6.67 -13.14
C GLN A 153 -13.79 -7.10 -13.72
N ILE A 154 -14.91 -6.53 -13.25
CA ILE A 154 -16.24 -6.95 -13.69
C ILE A 154 -16.42 -6.58 -15.16
N GLU A 155 -16.01 -5.37 -15.58
CA GLU A 155 -16.24 -4.92 -16.94
C GLU A 155 -15.29 -5.61 -17.92
N ASN A 156 -13.97 -5.66 -17.67
CA ASN A 156 -13.07 -6.35 -18.60
C ASN A 156 -13.22 -7.87 -18.57
N GLN A 157 -13.36 -8.52 -17.41
CA GLN A 157 -13.45 -9.98 -17.41
C GLN A 157 -14.81 -10.42 -17.93
N ASN A 158 -15.92 -9.90 -17.40
CA ASN A 158 -17.22 -10.42 -17.81
C ASN A 158 -17.60 -9.96 -19.22
N GLN A 159 -17.29 -8.74 -19.64
CA GLN A 159 -17.67 -8.32 -21.00
C GLN A 159 -16.76 -8.93 -22.05
N ASN A 160 -15.43 -8.87 -21.91
CA ASN A 160 -14.56 -9.47 -22.93
C ASN A 160 -14.62 -10.99 -22.91
N GLN A 161 -14.61 -11.66 -21.75
CA GLN A 161 -14.67 -13.12 -21.75
C GLN A 161 -16.01 -13.62 -22.27
N ASN A 162 -17.15 -13.07 -21.82
CA ASN A 162 -18.43 -13.54 -22.33
C ASN A 162 -18.64 -13.17 -23.80
N GLN A 163 -18.23 -11.97 -24.25
CA GLN A 163 -18.38 -11.61 -25.66
C GLN A 163 -17.48 -12.46 -26.55
N ILE A 164 -16.21 -12.64 -26.20
CA ILE A 164 -15.28 -13.49 -26.96
C ILE A 164 -15.77 -14.94 -26.94
N GLN A 165 -16.18 -15.45 -25.77
CA GLN A 165 -16.67 -16.82 -25.66
C GLN A 165 -17.94 -17.02 -26.48
N ILE A 166 -18.95 -16.16 -26.35
CA ILE A 166 -20.20 -16.28 -27.11
C ILE A 166 -19.95 -16.11 -28.62
N GLN A 167 -19.13 -15.13 -29.03
CA GLN A 167 -18.86 -14.91 -30.45
C GLN A 167 -18.05 -16.05 -31.07
N ILE A 168 -16.96 -16.47 -30.44
CA ILE A 168 -16.13 -17.58 -30.93
C ILE A 168 -16.94 -18.87 -30.89
N GLN A 169 -17.65 -19.16 -29.79
CA GLN A 169 -18.42 -20.39 -29.67
C GLN A 169 -19.55 -20.42 -30.71
N ASN A 170 -20.32 -19.35 -30.88
CA ASN A 170 -21.39 -19.35 -31.88
C ASN A 170 -20.87 -19.34 -33.32
N GLN A 171 -19.78 -18.63 -33.62
CA GLN A 171 -19.23 -18.60 -34.97
C GLN A 171 -18.58 -19.93 -35.34
N ILE A 172 -17.73 -20.47 -34.46
CA ILE A 172 -17.07 -21.76 -34.69
C ILE A 172 -18.12 -22.87 -34.70
N GLN A 173 -19.04 -22.93 -33.74
CA GLN A 173 -20.06 -23.97 -33.69
C GLN A 173 -20.92 -23.94 -34.95
N ASN A 174 -21.47 -22.79 -35.32
CA ASN A 174 -22.34 -22.70 -36.48
C ASN A 174 -21.59 -22.93 -37.81
N GLN A 175 -20.33 -22.49 -37.93
CA GLN A 175 -19.57 -22.72 -39.16
C GLN A 175 -19.11 -24.17 -39.25
N ILE A 176 -18.57 -24.75 -38.19
CA ILE A 176 -18.09 -26.13 -38.17
C ILE A 176 -19.25 -27.11 -38.30
N GLU A 177 -20.31 -27.01 -37.49
CA GLU A 177 -21.46 -27.93 -37.61
C GLU A 177 -22.11 -27.79 -38.97
N ASN A 178 -22.50 -26.59 -39.40
CA ASN A 178 -23.23 -26.50 -40.66
C ASN A 178 -22.36 -26.79 -41.88
N GLN A 179 -21.07 -26.47 -41.90
CA GLN A 179 -20.25 -26.77 -43.07
C GLN A 179 -19.79 -28.23 -43.06
N ILE A 180 -19.29 -28.75 -41.94
CA ILE A 180 -18.78 -30.12 -41.90
C ILE A 180 -19.94 -31.11 -41.98
N GLU A 181 -21.01 -30.92 -41.22
CA GLU A 181 -22.14 -31.85 -41.22
C GLU A 181 -22.81 -31.90 -42.60
N ASN A 182 -23.12 -30.74 -43.19
CA ASN A 182 -23.76 -30.75 -44.51
C ASN A 182 -22.82 -31.22 -45.63
N GLN A 183 -21.52 -30.87 -45.61
CA GLN A 183 -20.61 -31.31 -46.67
C GLN A 183 -20.33 -32.81 -46.58
N ILE A 184 -20.04 -33.33 -45.38
CA ILE A 184 -19.75 -34.75 -45.19
C ILE A 184 -21.01 -35.59 -45.43
N GLN A 185 -22.17 -35.19 -44.90
CA GLN A 185 -23.42 -35.93 -45.12
C GLN A 185 -23.77 -36.00 -46.61
N ASN A 186 -23.71 -34.86 -47.32
CA ASN A 186 -24.00 -34.85 -48.75
C ASN A 186 -22.98 -35.66 -49.56
N GLN A 187 -21.69 -35.57 -49.22
CA GLN A 187 -20.63 -36.29 -49.95
C GLN A 187 -20.74 -37.81 -49.75
N ILE A 188 -20.95 -38.27 -48.51
CA ILE A 188 -21.20 -39.68 -48.20
C ILE A 188 -22.47 -40.18 -48.90
N GLN A 189 -23.54 -39.38 -48.89
CA GLN A 189 -24.79 -39.76 -49.56
C GLN A 189 -24.60 -39.93 -51.07
N ILE A 190 -23.91 -38.99 -51.72
CA ILE A 190 -23.63 -39.05 -53.15
C ILE A 190 -22.69 -40.22 -53.49
N GLU A 191 -21.62 -40.43 -52.73
CA GLU A 191 -20.69 -41.54 -52.96
C GLU A 191 -21.37 -42.89 -52.80
N ASN A 192 -22.17 -43.08 -51.76
CA ASN A 192 -22.91 -44.32 -51.54
C ASN A 192 -23.94 -44.58 -52.66
N GLN A 193 -24.68 -43.55 -53.09
CA GLN A 193 -25.61 -43.68 -54.21
C GLN A 193 -24.89 -44.09 -55.50
N ASN A 194 -23.78 -43.42 -55.82
CA ASN A 194 -23.01 -43.70 -57.04
C ASN A 194 -22.38 -45.10 -57.02
N GLN A 195 -21.88 -45.57 -55.86
CA GLN A 195 -21.36 -46.92 -55.73
C GLN A 195 -22.45 -47.98 -55.89
N ILE A 196 -23.61 -47.79 -55.24
CA ILE A 196 -24.76 -48.72 -55.35
C ILE A 196 -25.23 -48.82 -56.81
N PHE A 197 -25.44 -47.70 -57.50
CA PHE A 197 -25.83 -47.70 -58.91
C PHE A 197 -24.78 -48.38 -59.80
N GLY A 198 -23.49 -48.18 -59.52
CA GLY A 198 -22.40 -48.84 -60.24
C GLY A 198 -22.42 -50.36 -60.09
N PHE A 199 -22.60 -50.87 -58.86
CA PHE A 199 -22.69 -52.31 -58.59
C PHE A 199 -23.93 -52.94 -59.22
N GLU A 200 -25.10 -52.30 -59.09
CA GLU A 200 -26.34 -52.80 -59.69
C GLU A 200 -26.25 -52.88 -61.22
N PHE A 201 -25.65 -51.88 -61.87
CA PHE A 201 -25.47 -51.89 -63.32
C PHE A 201 -24.52 -53.00 -63.78
N ILE A 202 -23.41 -53.21 -63.08
CA ILE A 202 -22.46 -54.28 -63.38
C ILE A 202 -23.11 -55.65 -63.20
N GLU A 203 -23.85 -55.86 -62.10
CA GLU A 203 -24.51 -57.14 -61.81
C GLU A 203 -25.62 -57.46 -62.83
N VAL A 204 -26.45 -56.47 -63.18
CA VAL A 204 -27.48 -56.63 -64.21
C VAL A 204 -26.87 -56.94 -65.57
N ASN A 205 -25.78 -56.25 -65.95
CA ASN A 205 -25.14 -56.47 -67.24
C ASN A 205 -24.47 -57.85 -67.32
N GLN A 206 -23.77 -58.28 -66.27
CA GLN A 206 -23.21 -59.64 -66.19
C GLN A 206 -24.29 -60.72 -66.25
N ASN A 207 -25.44 -60.50 -65.62
CA ASN A 207 -26.57 -61.42 -65.71
C ASN A 207 -27.20 -61.43 -67.10
N TYR A 208 -27.31 -60.27 -67.75
CA TYR A 208 -27.78 -60.18 -69.14
C TYR A 208 -26.87 -60.96 -70.10
N GLU A 209 -25.55 -60.79 -70.00
CA GLU A 209 -24.58 -61.53 -70.81
C GLU A 209 -24.71 -63.05 -70.61
N LYS A 210 -24.76 -63.52 -69.36
CA LYS A 210 -24.97 -64.95 -69.04
C LYS A 210 -26.28 -65.50 -69.61
N ILE A 211 -27.37 -64.74 -69.53
CA ILE A 211 -28.67 -65.14 -70.07
C ILE A 211 -28.61 -65.19 -71.61
N SER A 212 -27.99 -64.19 -72.23
CA SER A 212 -27.82 -64.10 -73.68
C SER A 212 -27.00 -65.27 -74.23
N GLU A 213 -25.87 -65.60 -73.59
CA GLU A 213 -25.06 -66.79 -73.94
C GLU A 213 -25.87 -68.08 -73.82
N LYS A 214 -26.62 -68.24 -72.73
CA LYS A 214 -27.46 -69.42 -72.51
C LYS A 214 -28.58 -69.54 -73.56
N ALA A 215 -29.20 -68.42 -73.93
CA ALA A 215 -30.21 -68.37 -74.98
C ALA A 215 -29.62 -68.77 -76.34
N ASN A 216 -28.45 -68.23 -76.70
CA ASN A 216 -27.73 -68.60 -77.92
C ASN A 216 -27.40 -70.10 -77.97
N LEU A 217 -26.97 -70.68 -76.84
CA LEU A 217 -26.68 -72.11 -76.74
C LEU A 217 -27.95 -72.96 -76.94
N ILE A 218 -29.07 -72.55 -76.34
CA ILE A 218 -30.37 -73.22 -76.51
C ILE A 218 -30.80 -73.17 -77.99
N SER A 219 -30.73 -72.01 -78.63
CA SER A 219 -31.07 -71.87 -80.05
C SER A 219 -30.18 -72.71 -80.96
N LYS A 220 -28.87 -72.78 -80.69
CA LYS A 220 -27.95 -73.64 -81.43
C LYS A 220 -28.29 -75.12 -81.28
N ASN A 221 -28.54 -75.58 -80.06
CA ASN A 221 -28.94 -76.97 -79.79
C ASN A 221 -30.27 -77.33 -80.45
N GLN A 222 -31.24 -76.40 -80.47
CA GLN A 222 -32.52 -76.61 -81.16
C GLN A 222 -32.33 -76.74 -82.67
N ASN A 223 -31.47 -75.91 -83.28
CA ASN A 223 -31.14 -76.02 -84.71
C ASN A 223 -30.41 -77.34 -85.03
N GLU A 224 -29.42 -77.73 -84.24
CA GLU A 224 -28.71 -79.02 -84.41
C GLU A 224 -29.67 -80.22 -84.27
N ASN A 225 -30.62 -80.17 -83.34
CA ASN A 225 -31.65 -81.20 -83.20
C ASN A 225 -32.61 -81.22 -84.40
N TYR A 226 -33.00 -80.06 -84.92
CA TYR A 226 -33.83 -79.98 -86.12
C TYR A 226 -33.13 -80.58 -87.34
N GLU A 227 -31.86 -80.24 -87.56
CA GLU A 227 -31.05 -80.80 -88.65
C GLU A 227 -30.88 -82.32 -88.53
N LYS A 228 -30.58 -82.83 -87.33
CA LYS A 228 -30.52 -84.29 -87.08
C LYS A 228 -31.82 -84.99 -87.42
N ASN A 229 -32.96 -84.44 -86.99
CA ASN A 229 -34.27 -85.02 -87.29
C ASN A 229 -34.58 -85.01 -88.80
N GLN A 230 -34.17 -83.98 -89.53
CA GLN A 230 -34.35 -83.93 -91.00
C GLN A 230 -33.50 -84.98 -91.71
N ILE A 231 -32.24 -85.16 -91.30
CA ILE A 231 -31.36 -86.20 -91.85
C ILE A 231 -31.91 -87.59 -91.56
N GLU A 232 -32.39 -87.84 -90.34
CA GLU A 232 -32.98 -89.13 -89.97
C GLU A 232 -34.23 -89.45 -90.82
N ASN A 233 -35.12 -88.49 -91.00
CA ASN A 233 -36.29 -88.64 -91.89
C ASN A 233 -35.90 -88.91 -93.35
N GLN A 234 -34.86 -88.23 -93.86
CA GLN A 234 -34.35 -88.49 -95.22
C GLN A 234 -33.80 -89.91 -95.35
N ASN A 235 -33.01 -90.38 -94.38
CA ASN A 235 -32.46 -91.73 -94.37
C ASN A 235 -33.56 -92.80 -94.29
N GLN A 236 -34.58 -92.59 -93.46
CA GLN A 236 -35.74 -93.50 -93.38
C GLN A 236 -36.50 -93.58 -94.72
N ASN A 237 -36.73 -92.43 -95.37
CA ASN A 237 -37.40 -92.38 -96.67
C ASN A 237 -36.58 -93.08 -97.77
N GLN A 238 -35.26 -92.87 -97.81
CA GLN A 238 -34.38 -93.55 -98.76
C GLN A 238 -34.38 -95.06 -98.55
N ASN A 239 -34.33 -95.53 -97.29
CA ASN A 239 -34.43 -96.96 -96.97
C ASN A 239 -35.77 -97.54 -97.43
N LEU A 240 -36.89 -96.86 -97.18
CA LEU A 240 -38.22 -97.29 -97.63
C LEU A 240 -38.30 -97.38 -99.16
N GLU A 241 -37.68 -96.43 -99.88
CA GLU A 241 -37.66 -96.41 -101.34
C GLU A 241 -36.79 -97.56 -101.90
N GLN A 242 -35.66 -97.86 -101.27
CA GLN A 242 -34.82 -99.02 -101.60
C GLN A 242 -35.57 -100.33 -101.37
N GLU A 243 -36.29 -100.46 -100.25
CA GLU A 243 -37.09 -101.63 -99.92
C GLU A 243 -38.22 -101.87 -100.95
N LYS A 244 -38.92 -100.79 -101.35
CA LYS A 244 -39.91 -100.84 -102.44
C LYS A 244 -39.29 -101.27 -103.78
N LYS A 245 -38.10 -100.77 -104.12
CA LYS A 245 -37.37 -101.20 -105.33
C LYS A 245 -37.03 -102.69 -105.28
N LEU A 246 -36.57 -103.19 -104.13
CA LEU A 246 -36.24 -104.60 -103.93
C LEU A 246 -37.49 -105.49 -104.02
N GLN A 247 -38.61 -105.07 -103.41
CA GLN A 247 -39.90 -105.78 -103.52
C GLN A 247 -40.37 -105.85 -104.98
N LYS A 248 -40.27 -104.75 -105.73
CA LYS A 248 -40.64 -104.72 -107.16
C LYS A 248 -39.76 -105.64 -108.00
N GLN A 249 -38.46 -105.70 -107.72
CA GLN A 249 -37.54 -106.66 -108.37
C GLN A 249 -37.89 -108.11 -108.02
N LEU A 250 -38.23 -108.40 -106.76
CA LEU A 250 -38.69 -109.72 -106.32
C LEU A 250 -39.99 -110.13 -107.02
N GLU A 251 -40.96 -109.22 -107.16
CA GLU A 251 -42.19 -109.47 -107.91
C GLU A 251 -41.93 -109.73 -109.39
N ASN A 252 -41.06 -108.95 -110.02
CA ASN A 252 -40.67 -109.17 -111.41
C ASN A 252 -40.00 -110.52 -111.60
N LYS A 253 -39.07 -110.92 -110.72
CA LYS A 253 -38.46 -112.26 -110.72
C LYS A 253 -39.49 -113.37 -110.50
N LYS A 254 -40.51 -113.16 -109.64
CA LYS A 254 -41.62 -114.10 -109.46
C LYS A 254 -42.46 -114.23 -110.75
N LYS A 255 -42.78 -113.13 -111.42
CA LYS A 255 -43.52 -113.11 -112.70
C LYS A 255 -42.74 -113.79 -113.83
N GLU A 256 -41.43 -113.55 -113.93
CA GLU A 256 -40.56 -114.25 -114.89
C GLU A 256 -40.53 -115.75 -114.64
N LYS A 257 -40.34 -116.20 -113.39
CA LYS A 257 -40.42 -117.64 -113.05
C LYS A 257 -41.78 -118.25 -113.41
N LEU A 258 -42.88 -117.52 -113.23
CA LEU A 258 -44.22 -117.97 -113.60
C LEU A 258 -44.39 -118.08 -115.11
N ASN A 259 -43.89 -117.11 -115.89
CA ASN A 259 -43.92 -117.14 -117.34
C ASN A 259 -43.03 -118.26 -117.94
N ILE A 260 -41.87 -118.53 -117.35
CA ILE A 260 -41.02 -119.66 -117.74
C ILE A 260 -41.73 -120.99 -117.44
N LYS A 261 -42.46 -121.10 -116.32
CA LYS A 261 -43.32 -122.27 -116.04
C LYS A 261 -44.45 -122.43 -117.06
N LYS A 262 -45.08 -121.34 -117.51
CA LYS A 262 -46.16 -121.38 -118.52
C LYS A 262 -45.66 -121.71 -119.94
N LYS A 263 -44.44 -121.33 -120.30
CA LYS A 263 -43.82 -121.65 -121.62
C LYS A 263 -43.27 -123.08 -121.74
N ARG A 264 -43.21 -123.87 -120.66
CA ARG A 264 -42.74 -125.27 -120.67
C ARG A 264 -43.88 -126.31 -120.78
N ASN A 265 -45.14 -125.87 -120.84
CA ASN A 265 -46.31 -126.75 -120.89
C ASN A 265 -47.11 -126.65 -122.21
N TYR A 266 -46.48 -126.17 -123.29
CA TYR A 266 -46.99 -126.23 -124.66
C TYR A 266 -46.06 -127.09 -125.51
#